data_AF-A0A7X8A6B2-F1
#
_entry.id   AF-A0A7X8A6B2-F1
#
_cell.length_a   1.000
_cell.length_b   1.000
_cell.length_c   1.000
_cell.angle_alpha   90.00
_cell.angle_beta   90.00
_cell.angle_gamma   90.00
#
_symmetry.space_group_name_H-M   'P 1'
#
loop_
_entity.id
_entity.type
_entity.pdbx_description
1 polymer ?
#
loop_
_entity_poly.entity_id
_entity_poly.type
_entity_poly.pdbx_seq_one_letter_code
_entity_poly.pdbx_strand_id
1 'polypeptide(L)'
;MGFDLFVIPFTAGLAFLLVWFFYKTAVWLYHLSRVDRILLKRGIFSGKTIRSVKEVILESLLHRKIFRTNPLLGYMHMSLAFGWFLLIVAGNVEAMIYRPAAIHPPYYPIFFRFFEPEAAGFPGEKAFEFIMDFLLLFILSGVALALFKRIRSRALGMKKTTRLLWYDRLALYSLWCIFPFRLLAESVTSGIYQTGGVITGSLGNFLSGLIPLQSFEYPAWWAYSLALGLFFVALPFSRYMHIPTEVVLIFLRNYGIRTRNAYSSFSEIEVYSCSRCGICIDPCPMSAAAGIQNIQSVYMIRNIRYHTPDEDVLDNCLMCGRCNIACPVGIITTDLRAIARTEEHFPVNPQRNIAAKPTPHHEVIYFAGCMGQLTPAVTQSMEAIMQQAGEDYFFLDKEESICCGRPLALAGRIAEAKQLMEINRDKILSSGARILVTSCPICYKVFREEYHLPITVMHHTQYLYRLLMQGRIRLRSRNISLAYHDPCELGRGSGIYEEPRQVLKHAGILTPTASEKEKSICCGGSLGNTVLGQKKRREITKYSLENLTINNPDTIVTSCPLCKKTFAQSSDRPVRDIAEVVKSALFRDNDNSRLSENLMIPAEEFLF
;
A
#
# COMPACT_ATOMS: atom_id res chain seq x y z
N MET A 1 -18.09 47.04 -2.18
CA MET A 1 -17.26 46.88 -3.40
C MET A 1 -16.75 45.45 -3.42
N GLY A 2 -16.79 44.74 -4.55
CA GLY A 2 -16.61 43.28 -4.56
C GLY A 2 -15.19 42.77 -4.83
N PHE A 3 -14.17 43.64 -4.89
CA PHE A 3 -12.80 43.26 -5.26
C PHE A 3 -11.78 44.23 -4.63
N ASP A 4 -10.63 43.69 -4.23
CA ASP A 4 -9.48 44.46 -3.73
C ASP A 4 -8.17 43.85 -4.28
N LEU A 5 -7.13 44.66 -4.42
CA LEU A 5 -5.81 44.25 -4.92
C LEU A 5 -5.14 43.17 -4.07
N PHE A 6 -5.34 43.14 -2.74
CA PHE A 6 -4.72 42.10 -1.90
C PHE A 6 -5.22 40.70 -2.24
N VAL A 7 -6.34 40.55 -2.97
CA VAL A 7 -6.91 39.26 -3.36
C VAL A 7 -6.16 38.64 -4.56
N ILE A 8 -5.36 39.42 -5.29
CA ILE A 8 -4.65 38.98 -6.49
C ILE A 8 -3.76 37.74 -6.25
N PRO A 9 -2.92 37.67 -5.20
CA PRO A 9 -2.10 36.47 -4.94
C PRO A 9 -2.92 35.18 -4.81
N PHE A 10 -4.00 35.22 -4.02
CA PHE A 10 -4.91 34.08 -3.88
C PHE A 10 -5.56 33.68 -5.21
N THR A 11 -6.15 34.64 -5.93
CA THR A 11 -6.87 34.38 -7.19
C THR A 11 -5.95 33.85 -8.28
N ALA A 12 -4.78 34.46 -8.45
CA ALA A 12 -3.77 34.01 -9.42
C ALA A 12 -3.25 32.60 -9.07
N GLY A 13 -2.95 32.35 -7.78
CA GLY A 13 -2.50 31.03 -7.32
C GLY A 13 -3.56 29.94 -7.51
N LEU A 14 -4.82 30.23 -7.18
CA LEU A 14 -5.94 29.30 -7.38
C LEU A 14 -6.17 29.01 -8.86
N ALA A 15 -6.19 30.05 -9.71
CA ALA A 15 -6.35 29.90 -11.15
C ALA A 15 -5.22 29.03 -11.75
N PHE A 16 -3.96 29.31 -11.37
CA PHE A 16 -2.81 28.50 -11.77
C PHE A 16 -2.98 27.03 -11.37
N LEU A 17 -3.34 26.77 -10.11
CA LEU A 17 -3.53 25.41 -9.61
C LEU A 17 -4.64 24.67 -10.38
N LEU A 18 -5.78 25.32 -10.60
CA LEU A 18 -6.91 24.72 -11.32
C LEU A 18 -6.53 24.40 -12.78
N VAL A 19 -5.94 25.37 -13.50
CA VAL A 19 -5.48 25.16 -14.88
C VAL A 19 -4.48 24.01 -14.96
N TRP A 20 -3.48 24.00 -14.08
CA TRP A 20 -2.47 22.94 -14.04
C TRP A 20 -3.10 21.58 -13.73
N PHE A 21 -4.00 21.50 -12.75
CA PHE A 21 -4.65 20.26 -12.34
C PHE A 21 -5.54 19.69 -13.44
N PHE A 22 -6.37 20.51 -14.08
CA PHE A 22 -7.22 20.07 -15.18
C PHE A 22 -6.38 19.65 -16.39
N TYR A 23 -5.34 20.42 -16.74
CA TYR A 23 -4.40 20.05 -17.79
C TYR A 23 -3.75 18.69 -17.52
N LYS A 24 -3.15 18.50 -16.35
CA LYS A 24 -2.46 17.25 -16.00
C LYS A 24 -3.40 16.06 -15.92
N THR A 25 -4.59 16.25 -15.35
CA THR A 25 -5.60 15.19 -15.31
C THR A 25 -6.07 14.81 -16.72
N ALA A 26 -6.30 15.79 -17.59
CA ALA A 26 -6.67 15.54 -18.99
C ALA A 26 -5.57 14.77 -19.73
N VAL A 27 -4.29 15.14 -19.55
CA VAL A 27 -3.14 14.42 -20.12
C VAL A 27 -3.11 12.98 -19.62
N TRP A 28 -3.24 12.74 -18.31
CA TRP A 28 -3.24 11.37 -17.79
C TRP A 28 -4.39 10.53 -18.33
N LEU A 29 -5.60 11.08 -18.39
CA LEU A 29 -6.77 10.36 -18.91
C LEU A 29 -6.67 10.09 -20.42
N TYR A 30 -6.06 11.00 -21.18
CA TYR A 30 -5.84 10.86 -22.61
C TYR A 30 -4.87 9.71 -22.93
N HIS A 31 -3.78 9.59 -22.17
CA HIS A 31 -2.74 8.57 -22.35
C HIS A 31 -3.07 7.19 -21.74
N LEU A 32 -4.27 7.01 -21.17
CA LEU A 32 -4.73 5.69 -20.74
C LEU A 32 -4.82 4.70 -21.92
N SER A 33 -4.48 3.44 -21.63
CA SER A 33 -4.59 2.35 -22.61
C SER A 33 -6.05 2.20 -23.07
N ARG A 34 -6.25 1.56 -24.24
CA ARG A 34 -7.62 1.31 -24.77
C ARG A 34 -8.47 0.53 -23.76
N VAL A 35 -7.87 -0.45 -23.08
CA VAL A 35 -8.54 -1.27 -22.05
C VAL A 35 -8.92 -0.40 -20.85
N ASP A 36 -8.01 0.45 -20.36
CA ASP A 36 -8.26 1.30 -19.21
C ASP A 36 -9.31 2.38 -19.50
N ARG A 37 -9.36 2.92 -20.72
CA ARG A 37 -10.42 3.84 -21.15
C ARG A 37 -11.80 3.18 -21.15
N ILE A 38 -11.89 1.90 -21.51
CA ILE A 38 -13.14 1.13 -21.42
C ILE A 38 -13.54 0.93 -19.95
N LEU A 39 -12.59 0.56 -19.08
CA LEU A 39 -12.83 0.40 -17.65
C LEU A 39 -13.27 1.71 -16.98
N LEU A 40 -12.65 2.83 -17.36
CA LEU A 40 -13.01 4.17 -16.90
C LEU A 40 -14.47 4.51 -17.25
N LYS A 41 -14.84 4.37 -18.53
CA LYS A 41 -16.22 4.66 -18.99
C LYS A 41 -17.25 3.78 -18.28
N ARG A 42 -16.99 2.48 -18.16
CA ARG A 42 -17.87 1.55 -17.43
C ARG A 42 -17.93 1.87 -15.94
N GLY A 43 -16.81 2.30 -15.36
CA GLY A 43 -16.68 2.65 -13.95
C GLY A 43 -17.55 3.85 -13.56
N ILE A 44 -17.51 4.92 -14.37
CA ILE A 44 -18.22 6.19 -14.12
C ILE A 44 -19.74 5.99 -13.97
N PHE A 45 -20.33 5.08 -14.76
CA PHE A 45 -21.77 4.80 -14.74
C PHE A 45 -22.14 3.58 -13.89
N SER A 46 -21.33 3.26 -12.87
CA SER A 46 -21.54 2.09 -12.01
C SER A 46 -21.60 2.47 -10.52
N GLY A 47 -22.10 1.57 -9.68
CA GLY A 47 -22.06 1.73 -8.21
C GLY A 47 -20.65 1.91 -7.63
N LYS A 48 -19.59 1.66 -8.42
CA LYS A 48 -18.20 1.92 -8.04
C LYS A 48 -17.93 3.42 -7.81
N THR A 49 -18.65 4.32 -8.47
CA THR A 49 -18.48 5.77 -8.30
C THR A 49 -18.92 6.21 -6.90
N ILE A 50 -20.08 5.75 -6.42
CA ILE A 50 -20.57 6.04 -5.06
C ILE A 50 -19.60 5.47 -4.01
N ARG A 51 -19.12 4.24 -4.23
CA ARG A 51 -18.09 3.62 -3.38
C ARG A 51 -16.81 4.47 -3.34
N SER A 52 -16.41 5.03 -4.47
CA SER A 52 -15.23 5.90 -4.58
C SER A 52 -15.43 7.22 -3.85
N VAL A 53 -16.58 7.87 -3.97
CA VAL A 53 -16.90 9.09 -3.20
C VAL A 53 -16.86 8.81 -1.70
N LYS A 54 -17.46 7.71 -1.24
CA LYS A 54 -17.38 7.30 0.17
C LYS A 54 -15.94 7.08 0.63
N GLU A 55 -15.12 6.45 -0.20
CA GLU A 55 -13.70 6.23 0.11
C GLU A 55 -12.90 7.54 0.15
N VAL A 56 -13.16 8.49 -0.75
CA VAL A 56 -12.55 9.84 -0.73
C VAL A 56 -12.86 10.55 0.59
N ILE A 57 -14.12 10.54 1.03
CA ILE A 57 -14.50 11.16 2.32
C ILE A 57 -13.76 10.47 3.48
N LEU A 58 -13.77 9.14 3.52
CA LEU A 58 -13.17 8.39 4.63
C LEU A 58 -11.65 8.48 4.68
N GLU A 59 -10.97 8.49 3.53
CA GLU A 59 -9.52 8.37 3.46
C GLU A 59 -8.82 9.71 3.18
N SER A 60 -9.39 10.60 2.36
CA SER A 60 -8.78 11.91 2.03
C SER A 60 -9.21 13.04 2.97
N LEU A 61 -10.44 13.02 3.52
CA LEU A 61 -10.88 14.01 4.51
C LEU A 61 -10.66 13.50 5.95
N LEU A 62 -11.28 12.35 6.28
CA LEU A 62 -11.27 11.82 7.65
C LEU A 62 -10.02 10.98 7.99
N HIS A 63 -9.19 10.63 7.02
CA HIS A 63 -7.93 9.90 7.22
C HIS A 63 -8.05 8.60 8.05
N ARG A 64 -9.14 7.84 7.86
CA ARG A 64 -9.49 6.65 8.66
C ARG A 64 -8.35 5.63 8.76
N LYS A 65 -7.65 5.31 7.66
CA LYS A 65 -6.51 4.37 7.70
C LYS A 65 -5.34 4.89 8.53
N ILE A 66 -5.09 6.20 8.52
CA ILE A 66 -4.03 6.80 9.35
C ILE A 66 -4.42 6.72 10.82
N PHE A 67 -5.67 7.04 11.17
CA PHE A 67 -6.18 6.88 12.53
C PHE A 67 -6.00 5.47 13.08
N ARG A 68 -6.31 4.44 12.27
CA ARG A 68 -6.10 3.03 12.67
C ARG A 68 -4.64 2.68 12.91
N THR A 69 -3.71 3.39 12.27
CA THR A 69 -2.27 3.16 12.44
C THR A 69 -1.72 3.94 13.63
N ASN A 70 -2.12 5.20 13.76
CA ASN A 70 -1.69 6.10 14.81
C ASN A 70 -2.77 7.20 15.01
N PRO A 71 -3.52 7.17 16.13
CA PRO A 71 -4.61 8.11 16.35
C PRO A 71 -4.17 9.57 16.38
N LEU A 72 -3.01 9.88 16.97
CA LEU A 72 -2.52 11.24 17.10
C LEU A 72 -2.10 11.82 15.74
N LEU A 73 -1.45 11.00 14.90
CA LEU A 73 -1.14 11.36 13.51
C LEU A 73 -2.41 11.51 12.67
N GLY A 74 -3.40 10.62 12.87
CA GLY A 74 -4.71 10.71 12.20
C GLY A 74 -5.43 12.01 12.54
N TYR A 75 -5.50 12.38 13.82
CA TYR A 75 -6.10 13.62 14.28
C TYR A 75 -5.41 14.85 13.68
N MET A 76 -4.08 14.88 13.67
CA MET A 76 -3.31 15.97 13.07
C MET A 76 -3.65 16.16 11.58
N HIS A 77 -3.79 15.08 10.80
CA HIS A 77 -4.15 15.19 9.38
C HIS A 77 -5.62 15.55 9.16
N MET A 78 -6.53 14.95 9.94
CA MET A 78 -7.96 15.22 9.86
C MET A 78 -8.29 16.67 10.23
N SER A 79 -7.72 17.19 11.31
CA SER A 79 -7.94 18.59 11.72
C SER A 79 -7.53 19.59 10.65
N LEU A 80 -6.46 19.31 9.90
CA LEU A 80 -6.05 20.14 8.76
C LEU A 80 -6.98 19.98 7.54
N ALA A 81 -7.26 18.74 7.11
CA ALA A 81 -8.03 18.51 5.88
C ALA A 81 -9.54 18.71 6.06
N PHE A 82 -10.13 18.01 7.04
CA PHE A 82 -11.55 18.11 7.35
C PHE A 82 -11.90 19.46 7.98
N GLY A 83 -11.05 19.99 8.86
CA GLY A 83 -11.25 21.33 9.42
C GLY A 83 -11.25 22.41 8.34
N TRP A 84 -10.28 22.40 7.42
CA TRP A 84 -10.24 23.38 6.33
C TRP A 84 -11.43 23.23 5.37
N PHE A 85 -11.84 21.99 5.06
CA PHE A 85 -13.05 21.75 4.28
C PHE A 85 -14.29 22.34 4.95
N LEU A 86 -14.52 22.07 6.23
CA LEU A 86 -15.65 22.61 6.97
C LEU A 86 -15.61 24.13 7.05
N LEU A 87 -14.43 24.73 7.21
CA LEU A 87 -14.26 26.17 7.28
C LEU A 87 -14.63 26.84 5.94
N ILE A 88 -14.24 26.24 4.80
CA ILE A 88 -14.64 26.74 3.48
C ILE A 88 -16.15 26.62 3.30
N VAL A 89 -16.74 25.48 3.67
CA VAL A 89 -18.20 25.26 3.54
C VAL A 89 -18.97 26.24 4.41
N ALA A 90 -18.61 26.38 5.69
CA ALA A 90 -19.26 27.29 6.63
C ALA A 90 -19.16 28.74 6.16
N GLY A 91 -17.98 29.19 5.72
CA GLY A 91 -17.79 30.54 5.18
C GLY A 91 -18.58 30.81 3.89
N ASN A 92 -18.73 29.81 3.02
CA ASN A 92 -19.58 29.93 1.82
C ASN A 92 -21.06 30.05 2.19
N VAL A 93 -21.54 29.23 3.13
CA VAL A 93 -22.93 29.29 3.61
C VAL A 93 -23.21 30.64 4.27
N GLU A 94 -22.30 31.11 5.12
CA GLU A 94 -22.38 32.44 5.76
C GLU A 94 -22.50 33.55 4.71
N ALA A 95 -21.60 33.56 3.73
CA ALA A 95 -21.60 34.55 2.65
C ALA A 95 -22.91 34.54 1.83
N MET A 96 -23.46 33.36 1.53
CA MET A 96 -24.71 33.20 0.79
C MET A 96 -25.94 33.66 1.58
N ILE A 97 -25.95 33.48 2.90
CA ILE A 97 -27.04 33.96 3.77
C ILE A 97 -27.00 35.48 3.86
N TYR A 98 -25.82 36.04 4.10
CA TYR A 98 -25.66 37.49 4.23
C TYR A 98 -25.96 38.23 2.91
N ARG A 99 -25.44 37.71 1.79
CA ARG A 99 -25.68 38.29 0.46
C ARG A 99 -26.19 37.22 -0.50
N PRO A 100 -27.51 37.05 -0.66
CA PRO A 100 -28.08 36.02 -1.52
C PRO A 100 -27.58 36.11 -2.97
N ALA A 101 -26.71 35.18 -3.35
CA ALA A 101 -26.27 34.97 -4.72
C ALA A 101 -26.04 33.48 -4.96
N ALA A 102 -26.32 33.02 -6.18
CA ALA A 102 -26.13 31.61 -6.53
C ALA A 102 -24.64 31.19 -6.49
N ILE A 103 -23.74 32.08 -6.91
CA ILE A 103 -22.30 31.84 -6.96
C ILE A 103 -21.57 33.15 -6.64
N HIS A 104 -20.80 33.16 -5.55
CA HIS A 104 -19.84 34.23 -5.28
C HIS A 104 -18.49 33.92 -5.92
N PRO A 105 -17.69 34.96 -6.26
CA PRO A 105 -16.29 34.74 -6.58
C PRO A 105 -15.59 33.95 -5.46
N PRO A 106 -14.70 32.98 -5.75
CA PRO A 106 -14.12 32.09 -4.73
C PRO A 106 -13.40 32.81 -3.58
N TYR A 107 -12.90 34.02 -3.83
CA TYR A 107 -12.22 34.82 -2.83
C TYR A 107 -13.17 35.49 -1.84
N TYR A 108 -14.42 35.77 -2.21
CA TYR A 108 -15.34 36.54 -1.40
C TYR A 108 -15.66 35.85 -0.06
N PRO A 109 -16.03 34.55 -0.02
CA PRO A 109 -16.22 33.83 1.24
C PRO A 109 -14.93 33.66 2.06
N ILE A 110 -13.77 33.64 1.41
CA ILE A 110 -12.47 33.44 2.09
C ILE A 110 -12.03 34.71 2.81
N PHE A 111 -12.28 35.87 2.21
CA PHE A 111 -11.97 37.19 2.76
C PHE A 111 -13.23 37.93 3.23
N PHE A 112 -14.26 37.17 3.64
CA PHE A 112 -15.58 37.71 3.98
C PHE A 112 -15.49 38.82 5.03
N ARG A 113 -14.71 38.61 6.08
CA ARG A 113 -14.52 39.59 7.16
C ARG A 113 -13.84 40.89 6.73
N PHE A 114 -13.07 40.89 5.64
CA PHE A 114 -12.54 42.13 5.08
C PHE A 114 -13.61 42.91 4.30
N PHE A 115 -14.40 42.19 3.47
CA PHE A 115 -15.39 42.83 2.60
C PHE A 115 -16.62 43.31 3.36
N GLU A 116 -17.00 42.58 4.40
CA GLU A 116 -18.18 42.83 5.22
C GLU A 116 -17.79 42.82 6.71
N PRO A 117 -16.95 43.77 7.17
CA PRO A 117 -16.41 43.80 8.54
C PRO A 117 -17.49 44.10 9.59
N GLU A 118 -18.56 44.78 9.18
CA GLU A 118 -19.74 45.13 9.98
C GLU A 118 -20.94 44.21 9.68
N ALA A 119 -20.70 43.02 9.11
CA ALA A 119 -21.75 42.06 8.81
C ALA A 119 -22.49 41.63 10.10
N ALA A 120 -23.56 42.35 10.44
CA ALA A 120 -24.37 42.16 11.63
C ALA A 120 -25.86 42.05 11.27
N GLY A 121 -26.63 41.38 12.11
CA GLY A 121 -28.08 41.35 12.04
C GLY A 121 -28.68 40.33 11.06
N PHE A 122 -27.89 39.39 10.53
CA PHE A 122 -28.42 38.28 9.71
C PHE A 122 -28.73 37.03 10.55
N PRO A 123 -29.69 36.19 10.12
CA PRO A 123 -30.09 35.00 10.88
C PRO A 123 -28.91 34.06 11.14
N GLY A 124 -28.61 33.80 12.41
CA GLY A 124 -27.56 32.86 12.83
C GLY A 124 -26.14 33.43 12.93
N GLU A 125 -25.95 34.74 12.81
CA GLU A 125 -24.65 35.43 12.94
C GLU A 125 -23.77 34.90 14.08
N LYS A 126 -24.23 34.96 15.34
CA LYS A 126 -23.46 34.49 16.50
C LYS A 126 -23.11 33.00 16.44
N ALA A 127 -23.96 32.19 15.80
CA ALA A 127 -23.68 30.77 15.60
C ALA A 127 -22.57 30.58 14.56
N PHE A 128 -22.55 31.35 13.47
CA PHE A 128 -21.47 31.33 12.50
C PHE A 128 -20.15 31.82 13.09
N GLU A 129 -20.15 32.91 13.85
CA GLU A 129 -18.95 33.39 14.55
C GLU A 129 -18.36 32.30 15.45
N PHE A 130 -19.20 31.65 16.27
CA PHE A 130 -18.78 30.55 17.13
C PHE A 130 -18.24 29.35 16.32
N ILE A 131 -18.95 28.95 15.26
CA ILE A 131 -18.54 27.81 14.41
C ILE A 131 -17.20 28.11 13.74
N MET A 132 -17.01 29.30 13.19
CA MET A 132 -15.78 29.69 12.49
C MET A 132 -14.59 29.73 13.45
N ASP A 133 -14.76 30.31 14.65
CA ASP A 133 -13.74 30.30 15.71
C ASP A 133 -13.38 28.88 16.14
N PHE A 134 -14.40 28.03 16.37
CA PHE A 134 -14.20 26.64 16.76
C PHE A 134 -13.43 25.86 15.68
N LEU A 135 -13.81 26.02 14.41
CA LEU A 135 -13.13 25.37 13.28
C LEU A 135 -11.71 25.89 13.11
N LEU A 136 -11.47 27.19 13.28
CA LEU A 136 -10.13 27.78 13.24
C LEU A 136 -9.24 27.21 14.35
N LEU A 137 -9.75 27.12 15.59
CA LEU A 137 -9.04 26.52 16.71
C LEU A 137 -8.76 25.03 16.47
N PHE A 138 -9.74 24.31 15.93
CA PHE A 138 -9.59 22.91 15.56
C PHE A 138 -8.44 22.71 14.55
N ILE A 139 -8.36 23.54 13.51
CA ILE A 139 -7.26 23.50 12.54
C ILE A 139 -5.92 23.90 13.18
N LEU A 140 -5.90 24.96 14.00
CA LEU A 140 -4.70 25.42 14.70
C LEU A 140 -4.15 24.35 15.64
N SER A 141 -5.01 23.52 16.26
CA SER A 141 -4.57 22.36 17.03
C SER A 141 -3.82 21.34 16.16
N GLY A 142 -4.26 21.14 14.90
CA GLY A 142 -3.57 20.34 13.90
C GLY A 142 -2.23 20.92 13.47
N VAL A 143 -2.18 22.24 13.23
CA VAL A 143 -0.93 22.96 12.91
C VAL A 143 0.07 22.86 14.06
N ALA A 144 -0.38 23.06 15.30
CA ALA A 144 0.43 22.92 16.51
C ALA A 144 1.01 21.50 16.64
N LEU A 145 0.21 20.47 16.40
CA LEU A 145 0.69 19.08 16.37
C LEU A 145 1.68 18.83 15.23
N ALA A 146 1.47 19.44 14.06
CA ALA A 146 2.39 19.34 12.92
C ALA A 146 3.74 20.03 13.20
N LEU A 147 3.73 21.16 13.91
CA LEU A 147 4.92 21.84 14.41
C LEU A 147 5.63 20.99 15.46
N PHE A 148 4.89 20.50 16.46
CA PHE A 148 5.41 19.63 17.51
C PHE A 148 6.07 18.36 16.94
N LYS A 149 5.45 17.74 15.92
CA LYS A 149 6.00 16.60 15.18
C LYS A 149 7.39 16.85 14.63
N ARG A 150 7.64 18.06 14.15
CA ARG A 150 8.93 18.39 13.56
C ARG A 150 10.04 18.47 14.60
N ILE A 151 9.69 18.83 15.84
CA ILE A 151 10.61 18.86 16.99
C ILE A 151 10.77 17.45 17.59
N ARG A 152 9.67 16.72 17.80
CA ARG A 152 9.66 15.38 18.44
C ARG A 152 8.85 14.34 17.66
N SER A 153 9.31 13.95 16.47
CA SER A 153 8.64 12.95 15.62
C SER A 153 8.36 11.60 16.30
N ARG A 154 9.23 11.16 17.22
CA ARG A 154 9.06 9.92 17.98
C ARG A 154 7.84 9.94 18.90
N ALA A 155 7.46 11.11 19.43
CA ALA A 155 6.27 11.25 20.28
C ALA A 155 4.97 10.97 19.51
N LEU A 156 5.00 11.11 18.19
CA LEU A 156 3.89 10.78 17.28
C LEU A 156 4.04 9.38 16.66
N GLY A 157 4.81 8.49 17.30
CA GLY A 157 4.98 7.10 16.87
C GLY A 157 5.73 6.92 15.54
N MET A 158 6.36 7.97 15.01
CA MET A 158 7.20 7.87 13.83
C MET A 158 8.66 7.74 14.25
N LYS A 159 9.29 6.58 14.00
CA LYS A 159 10.71 6.43 14.32
C LYS A 159 11.60 7.25 13.38
N LYS A 160 11.14 7.46 12.14
CA LYS A 160 11.89 8.15 11.08
C LYS A 160 10.97 9.01 10.22
N THR A 161 11.49 10.14 9.74
CA THR A 161 10.78 11.08 8.83
C THR A 161 11.58 11.29 7.55
N THR A 162 10.90 11.69 6.48
CA THR A 162 11.53 11.96 5.18
C THR A 162 12.21 13.33 5.15
N ARG A 163 13.34 13.45 4.45
CA ARG A 163 13.96 14.75 4.15
C ARG A 163 13.13 15.54 3.11
N LEU A 164 12.87 16.81 3.39
CA LEU A 164 12.11 17.72 2.52
C LEU A 164 13.03 18.41 1.52
N LEU A 165 12.60 18.46 0.26
CA LEU A 165 13.20 19.29 -0.78
C LEU A 165 12.85 20.76 -0.55
N TRP A 166 13.49 21.68 -1.28
CA TRP A 166 13.27 23.11 -1.06
C TRP A 166 11.84 23.55 -1.42
N TYR A 167 11.27 23.06 -2.54
CA TYR A 167 9.86 23.29 -2.89
C TYR A 167 8.89 22.69 -1.86
N ASP A 168 9.24 21.53 -1.27
CA ASP A 168 8.45 20.94 -0.19
C ASP A 168 8.44 21.85 1.05
N ARG A 169 9.56 22.52 1.35
CA ARG A 169 9.67 23.48 2.46
C ARG A 169 8.87 24.75 2.18
N LEU A 170 8.93 25.27 0.96
CA LEU A 170 8.16 26.43 0.54
C LEU A 170 6.66 26.19 0.74
N ALA A 171 6.13 25.10 0.19
CA ALA A 171 4.73 24.72 0.37
C ALA A 171 4.38 24.45 1.84
N LEU A 172 5.27 23.81 2.61
CA LEU A 172 5.07 23.57 4.04
C LEU A 172 4.96 24.87 4.84
N TYR A 173 5.89 25.80 4.68
CA TYR A 173 5.89 27.06 5.42
C TYR A 173 4.70 27.93 5.02
N SER A 174 4.38 27.98 3.73
CA SER A 174 3.17 28.64 3.25
C SER A 174 1.92 28.07 3.93
N LEU A 175 1.77 26.73 3.93
CA LEU A 175 0.64 26.04 4.57
C LEU A 175 0.54 26.33 6.08
N TRP A 176 1.67 26.37 6.79
CA TRP A 176 1.70 26.67 8.22
C TRP A 176 1.35 28.12 8.53
N CYS A 177 1.60 29.05 7.61
CA CYS A 177 1.28 30.45 7.78
C CYS A 177 -0.18 30.81 7.43
N ILE A 178 -0.88 29.99 6.61
CA ILE A 178 -2.27 30.26 6.17
C ILE A 178 -3.19 30.55 7.38
N PHE A 179 -3.26 29.66 8.36
CA PHE A 179 -4.21 29.81 9.48
C PHE A 179 -3.77 30.83 10.54
N PRO A 180 -2.49 30.95 10.92
CA PRO A 180 -2.04 32.05 11.77
C PRO A 180 -2.24 33.43 11.14
N PHE A 181 -1.96 33.59 9.84
CA PHE A 181 -2.20 34.87 9.16
C PHE A 181 -3.69 35.15 8.99
N ARG A 182 -4.52 34.12 8.77
CA ARG A 182 -5.97 34.27 8.83
C ARG A 182 -6.43 34.77 10.20
N LEU A 183 -6.02 34.09 11.28
CA LEU A 183 -6.35 34.48 12.64
C LEU A 183 -5.92 35.93 12.91
N LEU A 184 -4.71 36.30 12.52
CA LEU A 184 -4.20 37.66 12.66
C LEU A 184 -5.06 38.68 11.89
N ALA A 185 -5.33 38.42 10.61
CA ALA A 185 -6.11 39.32 9.76
C ALA A 185 -7.54 39.50 10.29
N GLU A 186 -8.22 38.40 10.61
CA GLU A 186 -9.57 38.43 11.18
C GLU A 186 -9.59 39.12 12.55
N SER A 187 -8.56 38.93 13.41
CA SER A 187 -8.49 39.58 14.72
C SER A 187 -8.20 41.07 14.64
N VAL A 188 -7.34 41.50 13.71
CA VAL A 188 -7.06 42.93 13.50
C VAL A 188 -8.32 43.66 13.02
N THR A 189 -9.02 43.10 12.03
CA THR A 189 -10.32 43.64 11.58
C THR A 189 -11.33 43.63 12.73
N SER A 190 -11.47 42.52 13.46
CA SER A 190 -12.35 42.41 14.64
C SER A 190 -12.09 43.51 15.68
N GLY A 191 -10.82 43.81 15.99
CA GLY A 191 -10.47 44.86 16.95
C GLY A 191 -10.76 46.29 16.49
N ILE A 192 -10.72 46.56 15.18
CA ILE A 192 -11.06 47.87 14.60
C ILE A 192 -12.56 48.11 14.65
N TYR A 193 -13.35 47.14 14.19
CA TYR A 193 -14.79 47.27 14.05
C TYR A 193 -15.57 46.79 15.30
N GLN A 194 -14.87 46.29 16.31
CA GLN A 194 -15.46 45.70 17.52
C GLN A 194 -16.46 44.56 17.21
N THR A 195 -16.13 43.78 16.18
CA THR A 195 -16.89 42.61 15.70
C THR A 195 -16.11 41.31 15.94
N GLY A 196 -16.73 40.15 15.72
CA GLY A 196 -16.05 38.85 15.77
C GLY A 196 -16.31 38.02 17.03
N GLY A 197 -15.84 36.77 16.97
CA GLY A 197 -16.14 35.76 17.98
C GLY A 197 -15.25 35.83 19.22
N VAL A 198 -15.36 34.81 20.06
CA VAL A 198 -14.62 34.70 21.33
C VAL A 198 -13.10 34.74 21.11
N ILE A 199 -12.60 34.13 20.03
CA ILE A 199 -11.16 34.05 19.74
C ILE A 199 -10.69 35.29 18.99
N THR A 200 -11.27 35.58 17.83
CA THR A 200 -10.81 36.70 16.98
C THR A 200 -11.07 38.05 17.63
N GLY A 201 -12.22 38.23 18.29
CA GLY A 201 -12.57 39.45 19.02
C GLY A 201 -11.68 39.69 20.23
N SER A 202 -11.46 38.66 21.07
CA SER A 202 -10.58 38.78 22.24
C SER A 202 -9.13 39.09 21.85
N LEU A 203 -8.61 38.41 20.82
CA LEU A 203 -7.26 38.68 20.33
C LEU A 203 -7.17 40.06 19.67
N GLY A 204 -8.20 40.50 18.96
CA GLY A 204 -8.30 41.85 18.40
C GLY A 204 -8.22 42.94 19.46
N ASN A 205 -9.01 42.79 20.54
CA ASN A 205 -9.00 43.71 21.69
C ASN A 205 -7.67 43.71 22.44
N PHE A 206 -6.98 42.56 22.50
CA PHE A 206 -5.63 42.51 23.04
C PHE A 206 -4.63 43.26 22.15
N LEU A 207 -4.71 43.06 20.83
CA LEU A 207 -3.83 43.72 19.86
C LEU A 207 -4.07 45.23 19.76
N SER A 208 -5.30 45.72 19.95
CA SER A 208 -5.59 47.16 19.96
C SER A 208 -4.84 47.92 21.05
N GLY A 209 -4.46 47.24 22.14
CA GLY A 209 -3.62 47.80 23.20
C GLY A 209 -2.11 47.77 22.90
N LEU A 210 -1.67 47.04 21.86
CA LEU A 210 -0.25 46.82 21.56
C LEU A 210 0.24 47.49 20.28
N ILE A 211 -0.62 47.53 19.24
CA ILE A 211 -0.24 48.00 17.91
C ILE A 211 -1.36 48.85 17.27
N PRO A 212 -1.03 49.80 16.37
CA PRO A 212 -2.02 50.61 15.67
C PRO A 212 -2.75 49.77 14.60
N LEU A 213 -3.88 49.17 14.97
CA LEU A 213 -4.60 48.18 14.14
C LEU A 213 -4.90 48.65 12.72
N GLN A 214 -5.31 49.92 12.54
CA GLN A 214 -5.66 50.48 11.22
C GLN A 214 -4.50 50.41 10.22
N SER A 215 -3.25 50.50 10.71
CA SER A 215 -2.06 50.40 9.85
C SER A 215 -1.69 48.95 9.51
N PHE A 216 -2.19 47.98 10.28
CA PHE A 216 -1.83 46.56 10.17
C PHE A 216 -2.91 45.70 9.50
N GLU A 217 -4.16 46.17 9.40
CA GLU A 217 -5.26 45.42 8.77
C GLU A 217 -4.90 45.01 7.33
N TYR A 218 -4.60 45.98 6.48
CA TYR A 218 -4.31 45.72 5.08
C TYR A 218 -3.06 44.84 4.87
N PRO A 219 -1.92 45.08 5.54
CA PRO A 219 -0.78 44.15 5.53
C PRO A 219 -1.12 42.72 6.00
N ALA A 220 -1.99 42.55 7.00
CA ALA A 220 -2.36 41.22 7.49
C ALA A 220 -3.15 40.42 6.45
N TRP A 221 -4.10 41.06 5.76
CA TRP A 221 -4.85 40.46 4.65
C TRP A 221 -3.95 40.14 3.44
N TRP A 222 -2.99 41.01 3.12
CA TRP A 222 -1.94 40.71 2.13
C TRP A 222 -1.12 39.47 2.51
N ALA A 223 -0.67 39.37 3.76
CA ALA A 223 0.09 38.23 4.23
C ALA A 223 -0.71 36.92 4.12
N TYR A 224 -2.00 36.94 4.49
CA TYR A 224 -2.89 35.79 4.35
C TYR A 224 -3.08 35.38 2.88
N SER A 225 -3.37 36.34 2.00
CA SER A 225 -3.55 36.10 0.57
C SER A 225 -2.27 35.58 -0.10
N LEU A 226 -1.11 36.15 0.23
CA LEU A 226 0.19 35.69 -0.26
C LEU A 226 0.50 34.26 0.19
N ALA A 227 0.21 33.91 1.45
CA ALA A 227 0.40 32.56 1.97
C ALA A 227 -0.50 31.52 1.27
N LEU A 228 -1.72 31.89 0.91
CA LEU A 228 -2.59 31.03 0.10
C LEU A 228 -2.09 30.90 -1.34
N GLY A 229 -1.79 32.02 -2.00
CA GLY A 229 -1.32 32.06 -3.38
C GLY A 229 -0.03 31.26 -3.58
N LEU A 230 0.96 31.48 -2.70
CA LEU A 230 2.24 30.76 -2.72
C LEU A 230 2.05 29.25 -2.48
N PHE A 231 1.13 28.85 -1.60
CA PHE A 231 0.83 27.44 -1.38
C PHE A 231 0.25 26.79 -2.64
N PHE A 232 -0.71 27.43 -3.31
CA PHE A 232 -1.32 26.90 -4.53
C PHE A 232 -0.33 26.81 -5.70
N VAL A 233 0.57 27.78 -5.85
CA VAL A 233 1.64 27.73 -6.88
C VAL A 233 2.65 26.63 -6.58
N ALA A 234 3.02 26.43 -5.31
CA ALA A 234 4.00 25.42 -4.93
C ALA A 234 3.43 23.99 -4.91
N LEU A 235 2.11 23.83 -4.74
CA LEU A 235 1.46 22.52 -4.56
C LEU A 235 1.79 21.52 -5.68
N PRO A 236 1.66 21.84 -6.99
CA PRO A 236 1.90 20.90 -8.08
C PRO A 236 3.30 20.29 -8.13
N PHE A 237 4.30 21.04 -7.64
CA PHE A 237 5.71 20.66 -7.69
C PHE A 237 6.21 20.03 -6.40
N SER A 238 5.33 19.82 -5.42
CA SER A 238 5.66 19.36 -4.08
C SER A 238 5.04 18.00 -3.75
N ARG A 239 5.36 17.47 -2.56
CA ARG A 239 4.65 16.33 -2.00
C ARG A 239 3.15 16.55 -1.76
N TYR A 240 2.66 17.78 -1.76
CA TYR A 240 1.25 18.11 -1.52
C TYR A 240 0.35 17.89 -2.74
N MET A 241 0.94 17.62 -3.91
CA MET A 241 0.18 17.16 -5.09
C MET A 241 -0.63 15.88 -4.84
N HIS A 242 -0.30 15.12 -3.79
CA HIS A 242 -1.12 13.99 -3.36
C HIS A 242 -2.57 14.38 -3.01
N ILE A 243 -2.82 15.61 -2.52
CA ILE A 243 -4.16 16.05 -2.08
C ILE A 243 -5.20 15.87 -3.21
N PRO A 244 -5.00 16.45 -4.41
CA PRO A 244 -5.92 16.20 -5.53
C PRO A 244 -5.68 14.87 -6.26
N THR A 245 -4.44 14.37 -6.33
CA THR A 245 -4.17 13.12 -7.10
C THR A 245 -4.66 11.86 -6.41
N GLU A 246 -4.70 11.82 -5.08
CA GLU A 246 -5.25 10.69 -4.33
C GLU A 246 -6.74 10.49 -4.63
N VAL A 247 -7.50 11.59 -4.81
CA VAL A 247 -8.91 11.52 -5.25
C VAL A 247 -9.00 10.82 -6.60
N VAL A 248 -8.22 11.25 -7.59
CA VAL A 248 -8.18 10.63 -8.93
C VAL A 248 -7.79 9.16 -8.83
N LEU A 249 -6.76 8.83 -8.04
CA LEU A 249 -6.29 7.47 -7.84
C LEU A 249 -7.38 6.56 -7.28
N ILE A 250 -8.14 7.00 -6.27
CA ILE A 250 -9.22 6.22 -5.67
C ILE A 250 -10.26 5.82 -6.72
N PHE A 251 -10.69 6.76 -7.57
CA PHE A 251 -11.63 6.47 -8.66
C PHE A 251 -11.06 5.45 -9.65
N LEU A 252 -9.85 5.68 -10.17
CA LEU A 252 -9.24 4.78 -11.15
C LEU A 252 -9.03 3.37 -10.60
N ARG A 253 -8.55 3.25 -9.36
CA ARG A 253 -8.35 1.97 -8.67
C ARG A 253 -9.67 1.21 -8.51
N ASN A 254 -10.72 1.89 -8.05
CA ASN A 254 -12.03 1.26 -7.84
C ASN A 254 -12.70 0.86 -9.17
N TYR A 255 -12.39 1.55 -10.27
CA TYR A 255 -12.81 1.15 -11.61
C TYR A 255 -12.08 -0.10 -12.12
N GLY A 256 -10.98 -0.48 -11.47
CA GLY A 256 -10.20 -1.70 -11.78
C GLY A 256 -8.94 -1.42 -12.59
N ILE A 257 -8.59 -0.15 -12.79
CA ILE A 257 -7.35 0.25 -13.46
C ILE A 257 -6.20 0.04 -12.49
N ARG A 258 -5.13 -0.61 -12.96
CA ARG A 258 -3.95 -0.97 -12.16
C ARG A 258 -2.70 -0.85 -13.00
N THR A 259 -1.57 -0.60 -12.34
CA THR A 259 -0.25 -0.74 -12.94
C THR A 259 -0.02 -2.20 -13.36
N ARG A 260 0.55 -2.39 -14.56
CA ARG A 260 0.86 -3.72 -15.13
C ARG A 260 2.37 -3.86 -15.33
N ASN A 261 2.79 -4.30 -16.52
CA ASN A 261 4.18 -4.65 -16.81
C ASN A 261 5.01 -3.48 -17.37
N ALA A 262 4.41 -2.30 -17.53
CA ALA A 262 5.07 -1.12 -18.09
C ALA A 262 4.57 0.16 -17.40
N TYR A 263 5.41 1.20 -17.42
CA TYR A 263 5.06 2.50 -16.87
C TYR A 263 3.90 3.09 -17.67
N SER A 264 2.86 3.51 -16.97
CA SER A 264 1.63 4.02 -17.59
C SER A 264 1.20 5.32 -16.92
N SER A 265 0.21 6.02 -17.50
CA SER A 265 -0.38 7.20 -16.87
C SER A 265 -0.98 6.89 -15.49
N PHE A 266 -1.49 5.69 -15.27
CA PHE A 266 -1.92 5.26 -13.94
C PHE A 266 -0.75 5.16 -12.96
N SER A 267 0.39 4.64 -13.41
CA SER A 267 1.63 4.58 -12.61
C SER A 267 2.13 5.98 -12.24
N GLU A 268 2.02 6.95 -13.15
CA GLU A 268 2.34 8.36 -12.87
C GLU A 268 1.40 8.94 -11.79
N ILE A 269 0.09 8.69 -11.89
CA ILE A 269 -0.88 9.09 -10.86
C ILE A 269 -0.54 8.47 -9.51
N GLU A 270 -0.17 7.19 -9.45
CA GLU A 270 0.28 6.54 -8.21
C GLU A 270 1.51 7.24 -7.62
N VAL A 271 2.48 7.59 -8.47
CA VAL A 271 3.70 8.31 -8.06
C VAL A 271 3.36 9.68 -7.47
N TYR A 272 2.47 10.47 -8.08
CA TYR A 272 2.05 11.77 -7.54
C TYR A 272 1.17 11.67 -6.29
N SER A 273 0.38 10.60 -6.18
CA SER A 273 -0.47 10.31 -5.01
C SER A 273 0.33 9.94 -3.76
N CYS A 274 1.63 9.66 -3.89
CA CYS A 274 2.47 9.40 -2.71
C CYS A 274 2.68 10.68 -1.91
N SER A 275 2.06 10.80 -0.75
CA SER A 275 2.26 11.93 0.17
C SER A 275 3.66 11.97 0.78
N ARG A 276 4.52 10.96 0.54
CA ARG A 276 5.84 10.75 1.17
C ARG A 276 5.79 10.74 2.71
N CYS A 277 4.71 10.24 3.30
CA CYS A 277 4.49 10.25 4.76
C CYS A 277 5.55 9.48 5.57
N GLY A 278 6.22 8.49 4.98
CA GLY A 278 7.26 7.70 5.62
C GLY A 278 6.75 6.47 6.40
N ILE A 279 5.44 6.22 6.47
CA ILE A 279 4.87 5.05 7.18
C ILE A 279 5.46 3.73 6.69
N CYS A 280 5.83 3.63 5.41
CA CYS A 280 6.46 2.43 4.84
C CYS A 280 7.90 2.17 5.33
N ILE A 281 8.54 3.11 6.05
CA ILE A 281 9.92 2.97 6.49
C ILE A 281 10.04 2.00 7.68
N ASP A 282 9.16 2.15 8.66
CA ASP A 282 9.19 1.38 9.90
C ASP A 282 8.91 -0.12 9.72
N PRO A 283 7.91 -0.55 8.93
CA PRO A 283 7.68 -1.98 8.68
C PRO A 283 8.68 -2.59 7.69
N CYS A 284 9.60 -1.83 7.07
CA CYS A 284 10.54 -2.34 6.09
C CYS A 284 11.69 -3.11 6.79
N PRO A 285 11.90 -4.42 6.52
CA PRO A 285 12.97 -5.20 7.16
C PRO A 285 14.38 -4.65 6.86
N MET A 286 14.55 -4.00 5.71
CA MET A 286 15.80 -3.33 5.35
C MET A 286 16.16 -2.21 6.32
N SER A 287 15.15 -1.46 6.79
CA SER A 287 15.33 -0.37 7.77
C SER A 287 15.36 -0.90 9.20
N ALA A 288 14.47 -1.82 9.53
CA ALA A 288 14.28 -2.32 10.88
C ALA A 288 15.41 -3.24 11.36
N ALA A 289 15.91 -4.13 10.48
CA ALA A 289 16.92 -5.13 10.84
C ALA A 289 18.29 -4.82 10.23
N ALA A 290 18.36 -4.54 8.93
CA ALA A 290 19.64 -4.31 8.25
C ALA A 290 20.21 -2.89 8.44
N GLY A 291 19.41 -1.94 8.94
CA GLY A 291 19.82 -0.55 9.16
C GLY A 291 19.98 0.28 7.88
N ILE A 292 19.51 -0.19 6.73
CA ILE A 292 19.56 0.49 5.42
C ILE A 292 18.35 1.42 5.31
N GLN A 293 18.55 2.72 5.08
CA GLN A 293 17.49 3.75 5.31
C GLN A 293 17.25 4.71 4.14
N ASN A 294 17.86 4.44 2.99
CA ASN A 294 17.82 5.27 1.79
C ASN A 294 17.01 4.64 0.64
N ILE A 295 16.62 3.36 0.76
CA ILE A 295 16.06 2.58 -0.36
C ILE A 295 14.54 2.33 -0.26
N GLN A 296 13.91 2.70 0.85
CA GLN A 296 12.49 2.42 1.10
C GLN A 296 11.58 3.03 0.03
N SER A 297 10.37 2.49 -0.14
CA SER A 297 9.44 2.88 -1.21
C SER A 297 9.19 4.40 -1.30
N VAL A 298 9.26 5.12 -0.18
CA VAL A 298 9.14 6.59 -0.18
C VAL A 298 10.30 7.31 -0.88
N TYR A 299 11.52 6.81 -0.77
CA TYR A 299 12.70 7.35 -1.46
C TYR A 299 12.72 6.94 -2.92
N MET A 300 12.35 5.69 -3.21
CA MET A 300 12.15 5.22 -4.58
C MET A 300 11.10 6.05 -5.32
N ILE A 301 9.90 6.25 -4.75
CA ILE A 301 8.85 7.05 -5.40
C ILE A 301 9.30 8.50 -5.57
N ARG A 302 10.05 9.07 -4.62
CA ARG A 302 10.64 10.40 -4.77
C ARG A 302 11.56 10.44 -6.00
N ASN A 303 12.46 9.47 -6.12
CA ASN A 303 13.41 9.38 -7.22
C ASN A 303 12.69 9.21 -8.57
N ILE A 304 11.65 8.36 -8.65
CA ILE A 304 10.82 8.21 -9.86
C ILE A 304 10.09 9.53 -10.19
N ARG A 305 9.49 10.19 -9.20
CA ARG A 305 8.76 11.45 -9.40
C ARG A 305 9.62 12.56 -9.99
N TYR A 306 10.88 12.64 -9.56
CA TYR A 306 11.80 13.68 -10.00
C TYR A 306 12.74 13.21 -11.10
N HIS A 307 12.44 12.09 -11.76
CA HIS A 307 13.21 11.54 -12.88
C HIS A 307 14.70 11.32 -12.55
N THR A 308 14.99 10.91 -11.31
CA THR A 308 16.34 10.55 -10.85
C THR A 308 16.33 9.13 -10.24
N PRO A 309 15.93 8.08 -10.99
CA PRO A 309 16.04 6.71 -10.50
C PRO A 309 17.49 6.38 -10.16
N ASP A 310 17.67 5.59 -9.11
CA ASP A 310 18.99 5.19 -8.61
C ASP A 310 18.98 3.67 -8.47
N GLU A 311 19.97 3.00 -9.06
CA GLU A 311 20.03 1.54 -9.14
C GLU A 311 20.10 0.90 -7.75
N ASP A 312 20.90 1.42 -6.81
CA ASP A 312 20.92 0.90 -5.43
C ASP A 312 19.54 1.05 -4.79
N VAL A 313 18.89 2.22 -4.93
CA VAL A 313 17.54 2.44 -4.42
C VAL A 313 16.54 1.48 -5.03
N LEU A 314 16.68 1.11 -6.31
CA LEU A 314 15.77 0.18 -6.99
C LEU A 314 16.06 -1.27 -6.61
N ASP A 315 17.30 -1.71 -6.70
CA ASP A 315 17.74 -3.11 -6.64
C ASP A 315 17.99 -3.63 -5.23
N ASN A 316 18.30 -2.73 -4.30
CA ASN A 316 18.50 -3.07 -2.90
C ASN A 316 17.16 -3.19 -2.14
N CYS A 317 16.22 -3.98 -2.67
CA CYS A 317 14.92 -4.24 -2.05
C CYS A 317 14.52 -5.71 -2.14
N LEU A 318 13.97 -6.21 -1.04
CA LEU A 318 13.55 -7.62 -0.92
C LEU A 318 12.28 -7.97 -1.73
N MET A 319 11.64 -6.98 -2.36
CA MET A 319 10.36 -7.13 -3.09
C MET A 319 9.24 -7.79 -2.25
N CYS A 320 9.29 -7.64 -0.92
CA CYS A 320 8.43 -8.40 -0.02
C CYS A 320 6.99 -7.86 0.10
N GLY A 321 6.69 -6.64 -0.33
CA GLY A 321 5.34 -6.05 -0.32
C GLY A 321 4.83 -5.51 1.03
N ARG A 322 5.62 -5.52 2.12
CA ARG A 322 5.19 -4.95 3.43
C ARG A 322 4.84 -3.46 3.34
N CYS A 323 5.52 -2.74 2.47
CA CYS A 323 5.25 -1.33 2.16
C CYS A 323 3.89 -1.10 1.49
N ASN A 324 3.37 -2.07 0.71
CA ASN A 324 2.05 -1.97 0.08
C ASN A 324 0.96 -2.05 1.16
N ILE A 325 1.10 -2.98 2.11
CA ILE A 325 0.18 -3.17 3.23
C ILE A 325 0.18 -1.96 4.17
N ALA A 326 1.35 -1.36 4.40
CA ALA A 326 1.48 -0.21 5.29
C ALA A 326 1.03 1.13 4.64
N CYS A 327 0.83 1.19 3.33
CA CYS A 327 0.52 2.43 2.63
C CYS A 327 -0.95 2.83 2.86
N PRO A 328 -1.26 3.97 3.51
CA PRO A 328 -2.65 4.38 3.72
C PRO A 328 -3.34 4.74 2.40
N VAL A 329 -2.60 5.32 1.46
CA VAL A 329 -3.07 5.67 0.10
C VAL A 329 -3.38 4.40 -0.72
N GLY A 330 -2.67 3.29 -0.45
CA GLY A 330 -2.83 2.02 -1.16
C GLY A 330 -2.09 1.99 -2.51
N ILE A 331 -0.88 2.55 -2.56
CA ILE A 331 0.02 2.50 -3.72
C ILE A 331 0.71 1.14 -3.78
N ILE A 332 0.74 0.51 -4.96
CA ILE A 332 1.41 -0.79 -5.15
C ILE A 332 2.88 -0.55 -5.50
N THR A 333 3.68 -0.32 -4.45
CA THR A 333 5.07 0.11 -4.59
C THR A 333 6.01 -0.95 -5.19
N THR A 334 5.65 -2.24 -5.10
CA THR A 334 6.40 -3.34 -5.72
C THR A 334 6.33 -3.28 -7.24
N ASP A 335 5.18 -2.92 -7.80
CA ASP A 335 4.96 -2.95 -9.25
C ASP A 335 5.67 -1.74 -9.88
N LEU A 336 5.52 -0.56 -9.27
CA LEU A 336 6.30 0.63 -9.64
C LEU A 336 7.80 0.37 -9.59
N ARG A 337 8.28 -0.38 -8.60
CA ARG A 337 9.70 -0.75 -8.50
C ARG A 337 10.13 -1.68 -9.61
N ALA A 338 9.36 -2.73 -9.86
CA ALA A 338 9.67 -3.71 -10.91
C ALA A 338 9.75 -3.03 -12.28
N ILE A 339 8.79 -2.15 -12.59
CA ILE A 339 8.80 -1.36 -13.82
C ILE A 339 10.04 -0.47 -13.91
N ALA A 340 10.38 0.22 -12.82
CA ALA A 340 11.54 1.12 -12.81
C ALA A 340 12.89 0.40 -12.94
N ARG A 341 12.94 -0.92 -12.73
CA ARG A 341 14.12 -1.78 -12.97
C ARG A 341 14.23 -2.29 -14.41
N THR A 342 13.22 -2.05 -15.24
CA THR A 342 13.22 -2.63 -16.60
C THR A 342 14.34 -2.00 -17.41
N GLU A 343 15.32 -2.80 -17.80
CA GLU A 343 16.30 -2.43 -18.81
C GLU A 343 15.58 -2.49 -20.17
N GLU A 344 15.37 -1.35 -20.83
CA GLU A 344 15.25 -1.37 -22.28
C GLU A 344 16.66 -1.62 -22.84
N HIS A 345 16.75 -2.50 -23.84
CA HIS A 345 17.91 -2.87 -24.69
C HIS A 345 18.63 -4.19 -24.36
N PHE A 346 18.11 -5.35 -24.81
CA PHE A 346 18.96 -6.43 -25.32
C PHE A 346 18.22 -7.30 -26.37
N PRO A 347 18.87 -7.68 -27.49
CA PRO A 347 18.34 -8.66 -28.43
C PRO A 347 18.35 -10.06 -27.80
N VAL A 348 17.23 -10.75 -27.94
CA VAL A 348 16.99 -12.09 -27.43
C VAL A 348 17.79 -13.10 -28.26
N ASN A 349 18.64 -13.90 -27.61
CA ASN A 349 19.30 -15.03 -28.25
C ASN A 349 18.55 -16.32 -27.83
N PRO A 350 17.77 -16.95 -28.73
CA PRO A 350 16.95 -18.09 -28.36
C PRO A 350 17.84 -19.31 -28.15
N GLN A 351 18.11 -19.66 -26.89
CA GLN A 351 18.82 -20.90 -26.59
C GLN A 351 17.86 -22.00 -26.16
N ARG A 352 17.89 -23.04 -27.01
CA ARG A 352 17.39 -24.41 -26.90
C ARG A 352 15.87 -24.58 -26.89
N ASN A 353 15.35 -24.75 -28.12
CA ASN A 353 14.21 -25.61 -28.42
C ASN A 353 14.50 -27.01 -27.85
N ILE A 354 14.03 -27.28 -26.64
CA ILE A 354 13.84 -28.64 -26.16
C ILE A 354 12.48 -29.05 -26.73
N ALA A 355 12.50 -29.93 -27.74
CA ALA A 355 11.28 -30.55 -28.25
C ALA A 355 10.50 -31.14 -27.06
N ALA A 356 9.26 -30.68 -26.88
CA ALA A 356 8.37 -31.25 -25.88
C ALA A 356 8.18 -32.74 -26.22
N LYS A 357 8.68 -33.63 -25.37
CA LYS A 357 8.31 -35.05 -25.47
C LYS A 357 6.81 -35.16 -25.18
N PRO A 358 6.06 -36.00 -25.93
CA PRO A 358 4.67 -36.29 -25.60
C PRO A 358 4.61 -36.75 -24.14
N THR A 359 3.85 -36.03 -23.34
CA THR A 359 3.66 -36.36 -21.93
C THR A 359 2.42 -37.24 -21.84
N PRO A 360 2.41 -38.31 -21.02
CA PRO A 360 1.20 -39.10 -20.81
C PRO A 360 0.06 -38.23 -20.27
N HIS A 361 -1.19 -38.56 -20.60
CA HIS A 361 -2.37 -37.86 -20.10
C HIS A 361 -2.55 -38.16 -18.60
N HIS A 362 -2.26 -37.18 -17.74
CA HIS A 362 -2.49 -37.22 -16.30
C HIS A 362 -3.43 -36.08 -15.87
N GLU A 363 -4.28 -36.30 -14.87
CA GLU A 363 -5.21 -35.26 -14.38
C GLU A 363 -4.46 -34.05 -13.75
N VAL A 364 -3.34 -34.34 -13.08
CA VAL A 364 -2.57 -33.36 -12.30
C VAL A 364 -1.12 -33.27 -12.78
N ILE A 365 -0.60 -32.06 -12.98
CA ILE A 365 0.84 -31.79 -13.07
C ILE A 365 1.35 -31.31 -11.72
N TYR A 366 2.45 -31.88 -11.27
CA TYR A 366 3.26 -31.37 -10.18
C TYR A 366 4.51 -30.64 -10.71
N PHE A 367 4.73 -29.41 -10.23
CA PHE A 367 5.86 -28.56 -10.56
C PHE A 367 6.59 -28.13 -9.28
N ALA A 368 7.78 -28.67 -9.04
CA ALA A 368 8.58 -28.36 -7.86
C ALA A 368 9.31 -27.00 -7.99
N GLY A 369 9.69 -26.66 -9.22
CA GLY A 369 10.49 -25.50 -9.60
C GLY A 369 11.96 -25.62 -9.18
N CYS A 370 12.76 -24.66 -9.65
CA CYS A 370 14.21 -24.62 -9.37
C CYS A 370 14.61 -24.66 -7.89
N MET A 371 13.74 -24.19 -6.97
CA MET A 371 14.00 -24.28 -5.53
C MET A 371 13.77 -25.68 -4.96
N GLY A 372 12.99 -26.54 -5.63
CA GLY A 372 12.75 -27.93 -5.25
C GLY A 372 14.03 -28.76 -5.23
N GLN A 373 14.93 -28.55 -6.19
CA GLN A 373 16.26 -29.19 -6.22
C GLN A 373 17.12 -28.82 -5.01
N LEU A 374 16.99 -27.58 -4.52
CA LEU A 374 17.69 -27.10 -3.33
C LEU A 374 17.01 -27.54 -2.01
N THR A 375 15.81 -28.12 -2.10
CA THR A 375 15.00 -28.55 -0.95
C THR A 375 14.30 -29.89 -1.24
N PRO A 376 15.06 -30.96 -1.57
CA PRO A 376 14.50 -32.22 -2.08
C PRO A 376 13.51 -32.88 -1.12
N ALA A 377 13.64 -32.65 0.19
CA ALA A 377 12.69 -33.14 1.20
C ALA A 377 11.25 -32.62 0.98
N VAL A 378 11.07 -31.44 0.38
CA VAL A 378 9.75 -30.90 0.01
C VAL A 378 9.14 -31.74 -1.12
N THR A 379 9.91 -31.93 -2.19
CA THR A 379 9.53 -32.75 -3.35
C THR A 379 9.21 -34.18 -2.96
N GLN A 380 10.10 -34.84 -2.21
CA GLN A 380 9.91 -36.20 -1.71
C GLN A 380 8.73 -36.33 -0.73
N SER A 381 8.29 -35.23 -0.12
CA SER A 381 7.10 -35.23 0.72
C SER A 381 5.84 -35.12 -0.11
N MET A 382 5.83 -34.26 -1.13
CA MET A 382 4.72 -34.16 -2.06
C MET A 382 4.50 -35.45 -2.85
N GLU A 383 5.55 -36.08 -3.37
CA GLU A 383 5.43 -37.37 -4.07
C GLU A 383 4.83 -38.45 -3.14
N ALA A 384 5.32 -38.55 -1.90
CA ALA A 384 4.78 -39.52 -0.94
C ALA A 384 3.31 -39.25 -0.58
N ILE A 385 2.92 -37.98 -0.45
CA ILE A 385 1.53 -37.59 -0.19
C ILE A 385 0.63 -37.91 -1.39
N MET A 386 1.05 -37.55 -2.60
CA MET A 386 0.29 -37.82 -3.83
C MET A 386 0.12 -39.32 -4.09
N GLN A 387 1.17 -40.12 -3.84
CA GLN A 387 1.11 -41.58 -3.93
C GLN A 387 0.14 -42.16 -2.90
N GLN A 388 0.19 -41.72 -1.64
CA GLN A 388 -0.73 -42.19 -0.61
C GLN A 388 -2.19 -41.77 -0.88
N ALA A 389 -2.39 -40.60 -1.47
CA ALA A 389 -3.69 -40.11 -1.89
C ALA A 389 -4.26 -40.81 -3.13
N GLY A 390 -3.45 -41.65 -3.81
CA GLY A 390 -3.85 -42.29 -5.06
C GLY A 390 -4.03 -41.31 -6.22
N GLU A 391 -3.29 -40.20 -6.23
CA GLU A 391 -3.40 -39.18 -7.29
C GLU A 391 -2.78 -39.66 -8.59
N ASP A 392 -3.49 -39.43 -9.70
CA ASP A 392 -2.96 -39.57 -11.05
C ASP A 392 -2.21 -38.29 -11.46
N TYR A 393 -0.89 -38.27 -11.24
CA TYR A 393 -0.08 -37.08 -11.44
C TYR A 393 1.19 -37.31 -12.27
N PHE A 394 1.60 -36.27 -13.00
CA PHE A 394 2.88 -36.18 -13.69
C PHE A 394 3.79 -35.16 -13.02
N PHE A 395 5.03 -35.55 -12.70
CA PHE A 395 6.03 -34.63 -12.15
C PHE A 395 6.85 -34.00 -13.29
N LEU A 396 6.49 -32.77 -13.67
CA LEU A 396 6.98 -32.10 -14.88
C LEU A 396 8.49 -31.84 -14.88
N ASP A 397 9.04 -31.40 -13.76
CA ASP A 397 10.45 -30.99 -13.63
C ASP A 397 11.26 -31.98 -12.77
N LYS A 398 10.93 -33.28 -12.88
CA LYS A 398 11.61 -34.37 -12.17
C LYS A 398 13.04 -34.61 -12.66
N GLU A 399 13.21 -34.68 -13.98
CA GLU A 399 14.51 -34.96 -14.62
C GLU A 399 15.32 -33.69 -14.86
N GLU A 400 14.64 -32.57 -15.17
CA GLU A 400 15.26 -31.28 -15.46
C GLU A 400 14.62 -30.18 -14.61
N SER A 401 15.45 -29.39 -13.92
CA SER A 401 15.00 -28.27 -13.11
C SER A 401 14.52 -27.10 -13.97
N ILE A 402 13.22 -26.79 -13.92
CA ILE A 402 12.62 -25.70 -14.68
C ILE A 402 12.43 -24.46 -13.79
N CYS A 403 12.82 -23.29 -14.32
CA CYS A 403 12.56 -22.00 -13.68
C CYS A 403 11.24 -21.40 -14.20
N CYS A 404 10.44 -20.83 -13.30
CA CYS A 404 9.19 -20.16 -13.65
C CYS A 404 9.37 -18.80 -14.36
N GLY A 405 10.59 -18.26 -14.45
CA GLY A 405 10.89 -16.95 -15.07
C GLY A 405 10.88 -15.76 -14.12
N ARG A 406 10.36 -15.92 -12.89
CA ARG A 406 10.30 -14.83 -11.90
C ARG A 406 11.63 -14.14 -11.57
N PRO A 407 12.77 -14.85 -11.40
CA PRO A 407 14.05 -14.20 -11.12
C PRO A 407 14.47 -13.22 -12.22
N LEU A 408 14.29 -13.61 -13.49
CA LEU A 408 14.57 -12.77 -14.66
C LEU A 408 13.69 -11.52 -14.64
N ALA A 409 12.39 -11.69 -14.42
CA ALA A 409 11.46 -10.57 -14.36
C ALA A 409 11.79 -9.57 -13.23
N LEU A 410 12.15 -10.06 -12.04
CA LEU A 410 12.53 -9.20 -10.91
C LEU A 410 13.86 -8.46 -11.10
N ALA A 411 14.73 -8.98 -11.96
CA ALA A 411 15.98 -8.39 -12.38
C ALA A 411 15.82 -7.46 -13.61
N GLY A 412 14.60 -7.16 -14.04
CA GLY A 412 14.35 -6.27 -15.19
C GLY A 412 14.45 -6.95 -16.56
N ARG A 413 14.81 -8.24 -16.63
CA ARG A 413 14.97 -9.02 -17.88
C ARG A 413 13.63 -9.56 -18.38
N ILE A 414 12.70 -8.66 -18.70
CA ILE A 414 11.31 -8.99 -19.03
C ILE A 414 11.19 -9.81 -20.32
N ALA A 415 12.01 -9.54 -21.34
CA ALA A 415 11.97 -10.27 -22.61
C ALA A 415 12.39 -11.75 -22.44
N GLU A 416 13.51 -11.99 -21.76
CA GLU A 416 14.00 -13.33 -21.44
C GLU A 416 13.00 -14.10 -20.56
N ALA A 417 12.43 -13.41 -19.57
CA ALA A 417 11.40 -13.98 -18.72
C ALA A 417 10.20 -14.47 -19.56
N LYS A 418 9.66 -13.64 -20.46
CA LYS A 418 8.52 -14.01 -21.32
C LYS A 418 8.84 -15.20 -22.21
N GLN A 419 10.02 -15.24 -22.84
CA GLN A 419 10.39 -16.37 -23.68
C GLN A 419 10.41 -17.68 -22.90
N LEU A 420 11.02 -17.68 -21.71
CA LEU A 420 11.04 -18.85 -20.84
C LEU A 420 9.61 -19.28 -20.43
N MET A 421 8.74 -18.31 -20.15
CA MET A 421 7.34 -18.58 -19.81
C MET A 421 6.58 -19.25 -20.96
N GLU A 422 6.76 -18.80 -22.21
CA GLU A 422 6.12 -19.43 -23.38
C GLU A 422 6.58 -20.88 -23.57
N ILE A 423 7.88 -21.15 -23.47
CA ILE A 423 8.42 -22.52 -23.58
C ILE A 423 7.80 -23.44 -22.51
N ASN A 424 7.73 -22.96 -21.26
CA ASN A 424 7.15 -23.70 -20.16
C ASN A 424 5.62 -23.87 -20.33
N ARG A 425 4.94 -22.86 -20.87
CA ARG A 425 3.51 -22.88 -21.14
C ARG A 425 3.17 -23.97 -22.14
N ASP A 426 3.90 -24.08 -23.25
CA ASP A 426 3.67 -25.10 -24.27
C ASP A 426 3.88 -26.52 -23.71
N LYS A 427 4.91 -26.71 -22.87
CA LYS A 427 5.14 -27.97 -22.14
C LYS A 427 3.96 -28.35 -21.22
N ILE A 428 3.38 -27.38 -20.51
CA ILE A 428 2.24 -27.63 -19.62
C ILE A 428 0.98 -27.96 -20.43
N LEU A 429 0.69 -27.21 -21.50
CA LEU A 429 -0.51 -27.42 -22.30
C LEU A 429 -0.48 -28.74 -23.07
N SER A 430 0.68 -29.13 -23.58
CA SER A 430 0.86 -30.40 -24.29
C SER A 430 0.66 -31.64 -23.41
N SER A 431 0.64 -31.51 -22.08
CA SER A 431 0.34 -32.63 -21.19
C SER A 431 -1.16 -32.96 -21.10
N GLY A 432 -2.05 -32.04 -21.49
CA GLY A 432 -3.50 -32.19 -21.35
C GLY A 432 -4.03 -32.20 -19.91
N ALA A 433 -3.22 -31.84 -18.91
CA ALA A 433 -3.65 -31.86 -17.51
C ALA A 433 -4.63 -30.72 -17.18
N ARG A 434 -5.45 -30.91 -16.14
CA ARG A 434 -6.45 -29.92 -15.69
C ARG A 434 -5.98 -29.07 -14.51
N ILE A 435 -5.04 -29.58 -13.73
CA ILE A 435 -4.55 -28.94 -12.51
C ILE A 435 -3.02 -28.88 -12.53
N LEU A 436 -2.46 -27.71 -12.25
CA LEU A 436 -1.03 -27.49 -12.01
C LEU A 436 -0.80 -27.22 -10.52
N VAL A 437 -0.15 -28.14 -9.82
CA VAL A 437 0.24 -28.01 -8.41
C VAL A 437 1.69 -27.56 -8.31
N THR A 438 1.94 -26.48 -7.58
CA THR A 438 3.29 -25.91 -7.42
C THR A 438 3.78 -25.98 -5.98
N SER A 439 5.08 -26.23 -5.77
CA SER A 439 5.67 -26.23 -4.42
C SER A 439 6.12 -24.87 -3.89
N CYS A 440 6.27 -23.91 -4.80
CA CYS A 440 6.87 -22.63 -4.48
C CYS A 440 5.85 -21.52 -4.67
N PRO A 441 5.60 -20.65 -3.68
CA PRO A 441 4.69 -19.53 -3.82
C PRO A 441 5.06 -18.56 -4.95
N ILE A 442 6.36 -18.48 -5.24
CA ILE A 442 6.90 -17.65 -6.32
C ILE A 442 6.43 -18.21 -7.66
N CYS A 443 6.55 -19.52 -7.86
CA CYS A 443 6.08 -20.21 -9.06
C CYS A 443 4.56 -20.11 -9.16
N TYR A 444 3.83 -20.43 -8.09
CA TYR A 444 2.37 -20.32 -8.01
C TYR A 444 1.88 -18.96 -8.53
N LYS A 445 2.43 -17.87 -7.99
CA LYS A 445 2.01 -16.52 -8.34
C LYS A 445 2.25 -16.22 -9.82
N VAL A 446 3.43 -16.54 -10.34
CA VAL A 446 3.75 -16.28 -11.75
C VAL A 446 2.90 -17.12 -12.69
N PHE A 447 2.70 -18.41 -12.42
CA PHE A 447 1.83 -19.26 -13.24
C PHE A 447 0.38 -18.75 -13.26
N ARG A 448 -0.11 -18.23 -12.14
CA ARG A 448 -1.46 -17.67 -12.04
C ARG A 448 -1.60 -16.32 -12.75
N GLU A 449 -0.61 -15.45 -12.64
CA GLU A 449 -0.73 -14.04 -13.06
C GLU A 449 -0.14 -13.76 -14.44
N GLU A 450 0.90 -14.50 -14.85
CA GLU A 450 1.70 -14.14 -16.03
C GLU A 450 1.61 -15.18 -17.16
N TYR A 451 1.38 -16.47 -16.87
CA TYR A 451 1.35 -17.53 -17.89
C TYR A 451 0.02 -17.66 -18.66
N HIS A 452 -1.07 -17.09 -18.15
CA HIS A 452 -2.41 -17.17 -18.78
C HIS A 452 -2.81 -18.61 -19.16
N LEU A 453 -2.65 -19.53 -18.22
CA LEU A 453 -2.99 -20.94 -18.40
C LEU A 453 -4.51 -21.17 -18.32
N PRO A 454 -5.12 -21.96 -19.22
CA PRO A 454 -6.53 -22.34 -19.19
C PRO A 454 -6.79 -23.53 -18.23
N ILE A 455 -5.96 -23.69 -17.20
CA ILE A 455 -6.01 -24.80 -16.24
C ILE A 455 -5.97 -24.25 -14.80
N THR A 456 -6.42 -25.05 -13.83
CA THR A 456 -6.42 -24.62 -12.42
C THR A 456 -5.00 -24.66 -11.86
N VAL A 457 -4.48 -23.51 -11.43
CA VAL A 457 -3.18 -23.44 -10.75
C VAL A 457 -3.40 -23.43 -9.23
N MET A 458 -2.77 -24.36 -8.52
CA MET A 458 -2.83 -24.48 -7.06
C MET A 458 -1.43 -24.42 -6.45
N HIS A 459 -1.30 -23.74 -5.32
CA HIS A 459 -0.14 -23.94 -4.46
C HIS A 459 -0.32 -25.25 -3.68
N HIS A 460 0.77 -25.96 -3.33
CA HIS A 460 0.64 -27.23 -2.61
C HIS A 460 -0.15 -27.08 -1.29
N THR A 461 -0.16 -25.91 -0.64
CA THR A 461 -0.97 -25.68 0.58
C THR A 461 -2.45 -25.85 0.31
N GLN A 462 -2.93 -25.32 -0.82
CA GLN A 462 -4.32 -25.42 -1.24
C GLN A 462 -4.63 -26.85 -1.69
N TYR A 463 -3.67 -27.50 -2.37
CA TYR A 463 -3.84 -28.87 -2.81
C TYR A 463 -3.91 -29.85 -1.63
N LEU A 464 -2.99 -29.73 -0.66
CA LEU A 464 -3.01 -30.51 0.57
C LEU A 464 -4.31 -30.31 1.35
N TYR A 465 -4.81 -29.06 1.43
CA TYR A 465 -6.10 -28.78 2.03
C TYR A 465 -7.24 -29.49 1.29
N ARG A 466 -7.25 -29.44 -0.04
CA ARG A 466 -8.23 -30.17 -0.88
C ARG A 466 -8.19 -31.68 -0.61
N LEU A 467 -7.00 -32.28 -0.58
CA LEU A 467 -6.86 -33.73 -0.31
C LEU A 467 -7.39 -34.11 1.08
N LEU A 468 -7.17 -33.28 2.09
CA LEU A 468 -7.72 -33.48 3.44
C LEU A 468 -9.24 -33.42 3.44
N MET A 469 -9.83 -32.39 2.80
CA MET A 469 -11.28 -32.19 2.80
C MET A 469 -12.03 -33.22 1.98
N GLN A 470 -11.38 -33.78 0.97
CA GLN A 470 -11.90 -34.91 0.20
C GLN A 470 -11.70 -36.27 0.90
N GLY A 471 -11.03 -36.31 2.06
CA GLY A 471 -10.72 -37.54 2.77
C GLY A 471 -9.69 -38.44 2.06
N ARG A 472 -9.03 -37.95 1.00
CA ARG A 472 -7.98 -38.69 0.26
C ARG A 472 -6.71 -38.88 1.07
N ILE A 473 -6.45 -37.98 2.02
CA ILE A 473 -5.43 -38.17 3.04
C ILE A 473 -6.02 -37.93 4.42
N ARG A 474 -5.53 -38.65 5.42
CA ARG A 474 -5.90 -38.48 6.83
C ARG A 474 -4.64 -38.20 7.65
N LEU A 475 -4.73 -37.25 8.57
CA LEU A 475 -3.62 -36.88 9.44
C LEU A 475 -3.93 -37.26 10.88
N ARG A 476 -2.92 -37.77 11.57
CA ARG A 476 -2.93 -37.92 13.02
C ARG A 476 -2.24 -36.71 13.61
N SER A 477 -3.00 -35.88 14.33
CA SER A 477 -2.44 -34.73 15.04
C SER A 477 -1.33 -35.19 15.98
N ARG A 478 -0.18 -34.53 15.89
CA ARG A 478 0.97 -34.76 16.77
C ARG A 478 0.95 -33.71 17.86
N ASN A 479 1.35 -34.08 19.07
CA ASN A 479 1.52 -33.12 20.18
C ASN A 479 2.82 -32.33 20.01
N ILE A 480 2.93 -31.58 18.91
CA ILE A 480 4.06 -30.71 18.56
C ILE A 480 3.54 -29.29 18.31
N SER A 481 4.25 -28.30 18.83
CA SER A 481 3.94 -26.89 18.64
C SER A 481 4.62 -26.35 17.37
N LEU A 482 3.85 -25.64 16.55
CA LEU A 482 4.22 -25.21 15.20
C LEU A 482 4.07 -23.70 15.08
N ALA A 483 5.14 -22.98 14.75
CA ALA A 483 5.05 -21.58 14.36
C ALA A 483 5.09 -21.44 12.83
N TYR A 484 4.02 -20.91 12.24
CA TYR A 484 3.92 -20.79 10.78
C TYR A 484 4.42 -19.43 10.28
N HIS A 485 5.37 -19.46 9.35
CA HIS A 485 5.81 -18.30 8.59
C HIS A 485 5.02 -18.17 7.29
N ASP A 486 4.19 -17.12 7.20
CA ASP A 486 3.48 -16.75 5.97
C ASP A 486 4.47 -16.21 4.90
N PRO A 487 4.70 -16.94 3.79
CA PRO A 487 5.59 -16.47 2.74
C PRO A 487 5.03 -15.25 2.02
N CYS A 488 5.89 -14.30 1.66
CA CYS A 488 5.47 -13.02 1.08
C CYS A 488 4.63 -13.15 -0.20
N GLU A 489 4.99 -14.00 -1.15
CA GLU A 489 4.25 -14.18 -2.42
C GLU A 489 2.97 -15.02 -2.26
N LEU A 490 2.90 -15.91 -1.25
CA LEU A 490 1.70 -16.69 -0.96
C LEU A 490 0.66 -15.85 -0.21
N GLY A 491 1.12 -15.16 0.84
CA GLY A 491 0.29 -14.27 1.64
C GLY A 491 0.00 -12.97 0.91
N ARG A 492 0.91 -11.99 1.03
CA ARG A 492 0.65 -10.63 0.49
C ARG A 492 0.48 -10.62 -1.04
N GLY A 493 1.19 -11.50 -1.74
CA GLY A 493 1.11 -11.59 -3.19
C GLY A 493 -0.15 -12.29 -3.70
N SER A 494 -0.72 -13.23 -2.93
CA SER A 494 -1.75 -14.13 -3.44
C SER A 494 -3.00 -14.31 -2.58
N GLY A 495 -3.02 -13.73 -1.38
CA GLY A 495 -4.16 -13.78 -0.45
C GLY A 495 -4.37 -15.12 0.25
N ILE A 496 -3.43 -16.06 0.14
CA ILE A 496 -3.56 -17.41 0.70
C ILE A 496 -2.98 -17.43 2.10
N TYR A 497 -3.86 -17.58 3.10
CA TYR A 497 -3.51 -17.56 4.52
C TYR A 497 -4.19 -18.68 5.31
N GLU A 498 -5.39 -19.10 4.91
CA GLU A 498 -6.22 -19.98 5.73
C GLU A 498 -5.95 -21.44 5.43
N GLU A 499 -5.85 -21.82 4.16
CA GLU A 499 -5.55 -23.18 3.71
C GLU A 499 -4.30 -23.77 4.39
N PRO A 500 -3.12 -23.09 4.43
CA PRO A 500 -1.97 -23.63 5.16
C PRO A 500 -2.23 -23.79 6.66
N ARG A 501 -2.99 -22.89 7.31
CA ARG A 501 -3.30 -22.99 8.74
C ARG A 501 -4.25 -24.15 9.03
N GLN A 502 -5.25 -24.35 8.18
CA GLN A 502 -6.19 -25.48 8.30
C GLN A 502 -5.47 -26.81 8.18
N VAL A 503 -4.58 -26.96 7.20
CA VAL A 503 -3.72 -28.14 7.06
C VAL A 503 -2.89 -28.37 8.34
N LEU A 504 -2.24 -27.31 8.86
CA LEU A 504 -1.37 -27.43 10.03
C LEU A 504 -2.10 -27.77 11.32
N LYS A 505 -3.32 -27.27 11.54
CA LYS A 505 -4.16 -27.61 12.70
C LYS A 505 -4.51 -29.10 12.78
N HIS A 506 -4.57 -29.78 11.63
CA HIS A 506 -4.79 -31.24 11.58
C HIS A 506 -3.50 -32.02 11.87
N ALA A 507 -2.33 -31.40 11.73
CA ALA A 507 -1.03 -32.05 11.91
C ALA A 507 -0.37 -31.77 13.27
N GLY A 508 -0.71 -30.66 13.94
CA GLY A 508 -0.19 -30.29 15.25
C GLY A 508 -0.83 -29.02 15.84
N ILE A 509 -0.17 -28.43 16.84
CA ILE A 509 -0.68 -27.27 17.59
C ILE A 509 -0.08 -26.00 17.02
N LEU A 510 -0.89 -25.13 16.41
CA LEU A 510 -0.42 -23.87 15.84
C LEU A 510 -0.20 -22.81 16.94
N THR A 511 1.03 -22.34 17.07
CA THR A 511 1.42 -21.31 18.04
C THR A 511 1.40 -19.93 17.39
N PRO A 512 0.75 -18.92 18.00
CA PRO A 512 0.71 -17.58 17.45
C PRO A 512 2.09 -16.92 17.44
N THR A 513 2.31 -15.97 16.54
CA THR A 513 3.52 -15.14 16.46
C THR A 513 3.16 -13.65 16.52
N ALA A 514 4.13 -12.78 16.80
CA ALA A 514 3.86 -11.35 16.94
C ALA A 514 3.47 -10.65 15.62
N SER A 515 3.79 -11.26 14.47
CA SER A 515 3.56 -10.72 13.13
C SER A 515 3.22 -11.84 12.16
N GLU A 516 1.92 -11.99 11.90
CA GLU A 516 1.35 -13.00 11.02
C GLU A 516 0.62 -12.40 9.81
N LYS A 517 0.22 -13.27 8.88
CA LYS A 517 -0.60 -12.95 7.71
C LYS A 517 0.04 -11.83 6.90
N GLU A 518 -0.70 -10.77 6.56
CA GLU A 518 -0.18 -9.63 5.80
C GLU A 518 0.98 -8.92 6.50
N LYS A 519 1.06 -9.03 7.85
CA LYS A 519 2.11 -8.45 8.68
C LYS A 519 3.34 -9.35 8.85
N SER A 520 3.40 -10.54 8.25
CA SER A 520 4.56 -11.44 8.33
C SER A 520 5.87 -10.78 7.86
N ILE A 521 6.97 -11.01 8.57
CA ILE A 521 8.31 -10.46 8.28
C ILE A 521 8.94 -11.22 7.12
N CYS A 522 9.71 -10.56 6.25
CA CYS A 522 10.39 -11.25 5.16
C CYS A 522 11.54 -12.11 5.70
N CYS A 523 11.72 -13.33 5.18
CA CYS A 523 12.82 -14.21 5.58
C CYS A 523 14.23 -13.66 5.26
N GLY A 524 14.34 -12.68 4.36
CA GLY A 524 15.62 -12.12 3.90
C GLY A 524 16.23 -12.79 2.66
N GLY A 525 15.66 -13.92 2.21
CA GLY A 525 16.20 -14.71 1.09
C GLY A 525 16.12 -14.02 -0.28
N SER A 526 15.03 -13.28 -0.54
CA SER A 526 14.73 -12.44 -1.72
C SER A 526 15.45 -12.77 -3.05
N LEU A 527 14.66 -13.17 -4.05
CA LEU A 527 15.12 -13.30 -5.45
C LEU A 527 15.26 -11.95 -6.19
N GLY A 528 14.62 -10.89 -5.69
CA GLY A 528 14.61 -9.57 -6.33
C GLY A 528 15.63 -8.59 -5.76
N ASN A 529 16.53 -9.03 -4.87
CA ASN A 529 17.57 -8.17 -4.31
C ASN A 529 18.93 -8.67 -4.80
N THR A 530 19.66 -7.84 -5.54
CA THR A 530 20.96 -8.16 -6.14
C THR A 530 22.14 -7.53 -5.40
N VAL A 531 21.87 -6.59 -4.48
CA VAL A 531 22.90 -5.76 -3.81
C VAL A 531 23.24 -6.24 -2.39
N LEU A 532 22.28 -6.78 -1.66
CA LEU A 532 22.41 -7.02 -0.22
C LEU A 532 23.37 -8.18 0.09
N GLY A 533 24.45 -7.87 0.81
CA GLY A 533 25.43 -8.85 1.27
C GLY A 533 24.89 -9.85 2.31
N GLN A 534 25.57 -10.99 2.44
CA GLN A 534 25.14 -12.12 3.28
C GLN A 534 24.98 -11.77 4.77
N LYS A 535 25.87 -10.93 5.33
CA LYS A 535 25.78 -10.48 6.73
C LYS A 535 24.45 -9.79 7.01
N LYS A 536 24.07 -8.84 6.15
CA LYS A 536 22.81 -8.09 6.26
C LYS A 536 21.58 -8.97 6.01
N ARG A 537 21.66 -9.94 5.09
CA ARG A 537 20.61 -10.95 4.92
C ARG A 537 20.38 -11.75 6.21
N ARG A 538 21.45 -12.21 6.86
CA ARG A 538 21.36 -12.94 8.15
C ARG A 538 20.75 -12.08 9.26
N GLU A 539 21.05 -10.79 9.34
CA GLU A 539 20.39 -9.87 10.29
C GLU A 539 18.88 -9.83 10.08
N ILE A 540 18.41 -9.77 8.83
CA ILE A 540 16.98 -9.81 8.49
C ILE A 540 16.36 -11.18 8.82
N THR A 541 17.06 -12.26 8.52
CA THR A 541 16.61 -13.63 8.83
C THR A 541 16.46 -13.82 10.34
N LYS A 542 17.44 -13.39 11.14
CA LYS A 542 17.37 -13.44 12.61
C LYS A 542 16.18 -12.63 13.15
N TYR A 543 15.99 -11.41 12.67
CA TYR A 543 14.84 -10.58 13.05
C TYR A 543 13.49 -11.26 12.74
N SER A 544 13.40 -11.98 11.62
CA SER A 544 12.20 -12.76 11.31
C SER A 544 12.07 -14.02 12.16
N LEU A 545 13.18 -14.67 12.53
CA LEU A 545 13.18 -15.86 13.41
C LEU A 545 12.77 -15.50 14.83
N GLU A 546 13.25 -14.39 15.38
CA GLU A 546 12.86 -13.87 16.70
C GLU A 546 11.34 -13.72 16.84
N ASN A 547 10.67 -13.26 15.77
CA ASN A 547 9.21 -13.22 15.72
C ASN A 547 8.57 -14.62 15.76
N LEU A 548 9.13 -15.58 15.01
CA LEU A 548 8.60 -16.94 14.91
C LEU A 548 8.85 -17.75 16.19
N THR A 549 9.90 -17.44 16.94
CA THR A 549 10.31 -18.17 18.14
C THR A 549 9.81 -17.54 19.45
N ILE A 550 9.02 -16.46 19.40
CA ILE A 550 8.58 -15.71 20.58
C ILE A 550 7.86 -16.58 21.63
N ASN A 551 7.14 -17.60 21.17
CA ASN A 551 6.39 -18.54 22.01
C ASN A 551 7.01 -19.94 22.05
N ASN A 552 8.32 -20.03 21.81
CA ASN A 552 9.12 -21.26 21.92
C ASN A 552 8.50 -22.50 21.21
N PRO A 553 8.18 -22.41 19.89
CA PRO A 553 7.63 -23.56 19.16
C PRO A 553 8.66 -24.69 19.03
N ASP A 554 8.21 -25.93 18.86
CA ASP A 554 9.08 -27.07 18.58
C ASP A 554 9.60 -27.04 17.14
N THR A 555 8.81 -26.51 16.20
CA THR A 555 9.17 -26.46 14.78
C THR A 555 8.68 -25.18 14.13
N ILE A 556 9.54 -24.59 13.32
CA ILE A 556 9.18 -23.48 12.43
C ILE A 556 8.70 -24.08 11.11
N VAL A 557 7.49 -23.73 10.70
CA VAL A 557 6.89 -24.22 9.46
C VAL A 557 6.76 -23.10 8.46
N THR A 558 7.07 -23.38 7.20
CA THR A 558 6.77 -22.49 6.08
C THR A 558 6.21 -23.29 4.92
N SER A 559 5.75 -22.61 3.88
CA SER A 559 5.24 -23.23 2.67
C SER A 559 5.95 -22.63 1.45
N CYS A 560 7.26 -22.42 1.60
CA CYS A 560 8.11 -21.75 0.63
C CYS A 560 9.52 -22.33 0.75
N PRO A 561 9.97 -23.08 -0.27
CA PRO A 561 11.33 -23.61 -0.37
C PRO A 561 12.44 -22.59 -0.08
N LEU A 562 12.31 -21.36 -0.59
CA LEU A 562 13.28 -20.29 -0.35
C LEU A 562 13.30 -19.85 1.13
N CYS A 563 12.15 -19.70 1.76
CA CYS A 563 12.07 -19.38 3.18
C CYS A 563 12.67 -20.52 4.02
N LYS A 564 12.34 -21.78 3.72
CA LYS A 564 12.90 -22.95 4.40
C LYS A 564 14.42 -22.94 4.35
N LYS A 565 15.00 -22.84 3.14
CA LYS A 565 16.46 -22.79 2.95
C LYS A 565 17.09 -21.63 3.72
N THR A 566 16.46 -20.46 3.71
CA THR A 566 16.99 -19.26 4.38
C THR A 566 16.96 -19.41 5.91
N PHE A 567 15.86 -19.87 6.48
CA PHE A 567 15.74 -20.04 7.93
C PHE A 567 16.58 -21.20 8.46
N ALA A 568 16.67 -22.32 7.74
CA ALA A 568 17.45 -23.49 8.16
C ALA A 568 18.94 -23.17 8.38
N GLN A 569 19.47 -22.12 7.74
CA GLN A 569 20.86 -21.66 7.92
C GLN A 569 21.10 -20.89 9.22
N SER A 570 20.07 -20.48 9.95
CA SER A 570 20.20 -19.57 11.10
C SER A 570 19.27 -19.89 12.27
N SER A 571 18.37 -20.86 12.14
CA SER A 571 17.49 -21.30 13.21
C SER A 571 18.17 -22.34 14.10
N ASP A 572 17.85 -22.26 15.39
CA ASP A 572 18.17 -23.25 16.43
C ASP A 572 17.12 -24.37 16.54
N ARG A 573 16.02 -24.26 15.78
CA ARG A 573 14.90 -25.21 15.76
C ARG A 573 14.80 -25.86 14.38
N PRO A 574 14.17 -27.04 14.29
CA PRO A 574 13.80 -27.63 13.02
C PRO A 574 12.96 -26.66 12.17
N VAL A 575 13.38 -26.45 10.92
CA VAL A 575 12.62 -25.69 9.92
C VAL A 575 12.09 -26.67 8.88
N ARG A 576 10.76 -26.76 8.76
CA ARG A 576 10.09 -27.68 7.84
C ARG A 576 9.19 -26.95 6.86
N ASP A 577 9.08 -27.51 5.67
CA ASP A 577 7.96 -27.19 4.80
C ASP A 577 6.68 -27.87 5.30
N ILE A 578 5.53 -27.27 5.05
CA ILE A 578 4.22 -27.85 5.36
C ILE A 578 4.04 -29.26 4.79
N ALA A 579 4.58 -29.56 3.60
CA ALA A 579 4.52 -30.90 3.01
C ALA A 579 5.27 -31.93 3.87
N GLU A 580 6.40 -31.58 4.47
CA GLU A 580 7.15 -32.47 5.37
C GLU A 580 6.40 -32.71 6.69
N VAL A 581 5.72 -31.67 7.20
CA VAL A 581 4.87 -31.79 8.39
C VAL A 581 3.71 -32.73 8.09
N VAL A 582 3.01 -32.51 6.98
CA VAL A 582 1.90 -33.38 6.53
C VAL A 582 2.39 -34.80 6.34
N LYS A 583 3.50 -35.03 5.61
CA LYS A 583 4.08 -36.36 5.42
C LYS A 583 4.33 -37.07 6.74
N SER A 584 4.86 -36.36 7.74
CA SER A 584 5.09 -36.94 9.05
C SER A 584 3.79 -37.26 9.79
N ALA A 585 2.72 -36.49 9.58
CA ALA A 585 1.43 -36.69 10.23
C ALA A 585 0.51 -37.67 9.48
N LEU A 586 0.88 -38.16 8.29
CA LEU A 586 0.07 -39.11 7.51
C LEU A 586 -0.25 -40.35 8.35
N PHE A 587 -1.53 -40.65 8.46
CA PHE A 587 -2.02 -41.89 9.05
C PHE A 587 -1.61 -43.06 8.14
N ARG A 588 -1.03 -44.13 8.71
CA ARG A 588 -0.71 -45.36 7.98
C ARG A 588 -1.56 -46.48 8.57
N ASP A 589 -2.22 -47.29 7.73
CA ASP A 589 -3.12 -48.36 8.18
C ASP A 589 -2.46 -49.41 9.08
N ASN A 590 -1.12 -49.46 9.12
CA ASN A 590 -0.36 -50.31 10.03
C ASN A 590 -0.22 -49.75 11.47
N ASP A 591 -0.66 -48.53 11.77
CA ASP A 591 -0.65 -47.96 13.12
C ASP A 591 -1.87 -48.42 13.93
N ASN A 592 -1.98 -49.74 14.13
CA ASN A 592 -3.01 -50.35 14.95
C ASN A 592 -2.66 -50.20 16.44
N SER A 593 -2.82 -48.99 16.98
CA SER A 593 -3.00 -48.81 18.43
C SER A 593 -3.85 -47.58 18.73
N ARG A 594 -5.14 -47.91 18.98
CA ARG A 594 -6.15 -47.16 19.75
C ARG A 594 -6.32 -45.70 19.35
N LEU A 595 -7.45 -45.36 18.73
CA LEU A 595 -8.15 -44.10 19.02
C LEU A 595 -9.63 -44.20 18.60
N SER A 596 -10.44 -43.63 19.47
CA SER A 596 -11.89 -43.57 19.51
C SER A 596 -12.52 -42.92 18.27
N GLU A 597 -13.59 -43.54 17.79
CA GLU A 597 -14.60 -42.95 16.93
C GLU A 597 -15.13 -41.66 17.58
N ASN A 598 -14.90 -40.52 16.92
CA ASN A 598 -15.80 -39.36 16.91
C ASN A 598 -15.17 -38.27 16.05
N LEU A 599 -15.59 -38.20 14.79
CA LEU A 599 -15.97 -36.98 14.06
C LEU A 599 -16.06 -37.32 12.57
N MET A 600 -17.25 -37.71 12.11
CA MET A 600 -17.68 -37.52 10.74
C MET A 600 -18.81 -36.48 10.77
N ILE A 601 -18.63 -35.37 10.05
CA ILE A 601 -19.71 -34.41 9.78
C ILE A 601 -20.10 -34.59 8.30
N PRO A 602 -21.40 -34.65 7.94
CA PRO A 602 -21.83 -34.97 6.59
C PRO A 602 -21.51 -33.88 5.57
N ALA A 603 -21.25 -34.32 4.34
CA ALA A 603 -20.94 -33.50 3.19
C ALA A 603 -22.21 -32.95 2.52
N GLU A 604 -22.81 -31.87 3.06
CA GLU A 604 -23.92 -31.18 2.37
C GLU A 604 -23.83 -29.63 2.35
N GLU A 605 -22.76 -29.00 2.85
CA GLU A 605 -22.62 -27.54 2.81
C GLU A 605 -21.44 -27.05 1.94
N PHE A 606 -21.34 -27.44 0.67
CA PHE A 606 -20.32 -26.86 -0.22
C PHE A 606 -20.79 -26.69 -1.67
N LEU A 607 -21.62 -25.66 -1.89
CA LEU A 607 -21.74 -24.98 -3.18
C LEU A 607 -21.37 -23.51 -2.98
N PHE A 608 -20.13 -23.13 -3.32
CA PHE A 608 -19.74 -21.76 -3.69
C PHE A 608 -18.53 -21.78 -4.62
#